data_AF-A0A967GCZ3-F1
#
_entry.id   AF-A0A967GCZ3-F1
#
_cell.length_a   1.000
_cell.length_b   1.000
_cell.length_c   1.000
_cell.angle_alpha   90.00
_cell.angle_beta   90.00
_cell.angle_gamma   90.00
#
_symmetry.space_group_name_H-M   'P 1'
#
loop_
_entity.id
_entity.type
_entity.pdbx_description
1 polymer ?
#
loop_
_entity_poly.entity_id
_entity_poly.type
_entity_poly.pdbx_seq_one_letter_code
_entity_poly.pdbx_strand_id
1 'polypeptide(L)'
;QPFHIDADAGAASHFGGLIASGLHTLSLASRLVQAAKPWGTNAMGSPGIEQLSWNRPVRPGDRIHVVIEIQAVQPSRSKPDRGVASLQFEIFNQADELV
;
A
#
# COMPACT_ATOMS: atom_id res chain seq x y z
N GLN A 1 -13.06 -6.31 -13.15
CA GLN A 1 -13.51 -4.92 -13.41
C GLN A 1 -12.83 -4.44 -14.70
N PRO A 2 -13.58 -4.17 -15.79
CA PRO A 2 -12.99 -3.92 -17.11
C PRO A 2 -12.06 -2.69 -17.18
N PHE A 3 -12.35 -1.65 -16.40
CA PHE A 3 -11.56 -0.40 -16.32
C PHE A 3 -10.11 -0.55 -15.80
N HIS A 4 -9.69 -1.77 -15.46
CA HIS A 4 -8.30 -2.08 -15.12
C HIS A 4 -7.49 -2.69 -16.28
N ILE A 5 -8.15 -3.20 -17.31
CA ILE A 5 -7.51 -4.04 -18.34
C ILE A 5 -7.90 -3.67 -19.78
N ASP A 6 -8.92 -2.83 -19.96
CA ASP A 6 -9.43 -2.40 -21.26
C ASP A 6 -9.50 -0.86 -21.30
N ALA A 7 -8.84 -0.27 -22.30
CA ALA A 7 -8.72 1.17 -22.43
C ALA A 7 -10.06 1.85 -22.77
N ASP A 8 -10.87 1.24 -23.62
CA ASP A 8 -12.16 1.77 -24.04
C ASP A 8 -13.17 1.67 -22.88
N ALA A 9 -13.18 0.54 -22.17
CA ALA A 9 -14.00 0.39 -20.98
C ALA A 9 -13.55 1.30 -19.82
N GLY A 10 -12.25 1.57 -19.70
CA GLY A 10 -11.70 2.57 -18.77
C GLY A 10 -12.19 3.98 -19.11
N ALA A 11 -12.10 4.38 -20.38
CA ALA A 11 -12.56 5.67 -20.88
C ALA A 11 -14.07 5.87 -20.70
N ALA A 12 -14.87 4.82 -20.93
CA ALA A 12 -16.32 4.85 -20.72
C ALA A 12 -16.76 4.79 -19.25
N SER A 13 -15.84 4.54 -18.32
CA SER A 13 -16.15 4.49 -16.89
C SER A 13 -16.10 5.86 -16.22
N HIS A 14 -16.61 5.96 -14.99
CA HIS A 14 -16.50 7.16 -14.15
C HIS A 14 -15.05 7.60 -13.87
N PHE A 15 -14.06 6.74 -14.13
CA PHE A 15 -12.65 7.09 -14.00
C PHE A 15 -12.08 7.82 -15.21
N GLY A 16 -12.76 7.82 -16.36
CA GLY A 16 -12.32 8.52 -17.57
C GLY A 16 -11.01 8.00 -18.17
N GLY A 17 -10.64 6.75 -17.89
CA GLY A 17 -9.41 6.12 -18.35
C GLY A 17 -9.05 4.88 -17.55
N LEU A 18 -7.97 4.20 -17.97
CA LEU A 18 -7.41 3.06 -17.24
C LEU A 18 -6.90 3.47 -15.87
N ILE A 19 -7.18 2.63 -14.87
CA ILE A 19 -6.63 2.76 -13.52
C ILE A 19 -6.08 1.43 -13.05
N ALA A 20 -5.06 1.43 -12.19
CA ALA A 20 -4.62 0.23 -11.51
C ALA A 20 -5.70 -0.28 -10.55
N SER A 21 -5.77 -1.60 -10.36
CA SER A 21 -6.53 -2.17 -9.25
C SER A 21 -5.91 -1.74 -7.92
N GLY A 22 -6.73 -1.40 -6.91
CA GLY A 22 -6.21 -1.10 -5.58
C GLY A 22 -5.31 -2.22 -5.03
N LEU A 23 -5.68 -3.48 -5.25
CA LEU A 23 -4.84 -4.62 -4.85
C LEU A 23 -3.51 -4.69 -5.62
N HIS A 24 -3.49 -4.23 -6.88
CA HIS A 24 -2.25 -4.12 -7.65
C HIS A 24 -1.36 -3.01 -7.07
N THR A 25 -1.94 -1.84 -6.75
CA THR A 25 -1.23 -0.74 -6.06
C THR A 25 -0.65 -1.19 -4.71
N LEU A 26 -1.45 -1.88 -3.89
CA LEU A 26 -1.01 -2.43 -2.61
C LEU A 26 0.11 -3.47 -2.77
N SER A 27 0.02 -4.34 -3.78
CA SER A 27 1.07 -5.32 -4.07
C SER A 27 2.38 -4.66 -4.52
N LEU A 28 2.27 -3.59 -5.33
CA LEU A 28 3.43 -2.81 -5.75
C LEU A 28 4.07 -2.07 -4.57
N ALA A 29 3.28 -1.46 -3.68
CA ALA A 29 3.76 -0.85 -2.45
C ALA A 29 4.46 -1.87 -1.54
N SER A 30 3.85 -3.04 -1.33
CA SER A 30 4.47 -4.14 -0.58
C SER A 30 5.82 -4.55 -1.17
N ARG A 31 5.93 -4.67 -2.50
CA ARG A 31 7.21 -4.92 -3.18
C ARG A 31 8.26 -3.83 -2.88
N LEU A 32 7.89 -2.55 -2.88
CA LEU A 32 8.79 -1.44 -2.55
C LEU A 32 9.29 -1.54 -1.10
N VAL A 33 8.39 -1.82 -0.16
CA VAL A 33 8.73 -1.99 1.26
C VAL A 33 9.70 -3.16 1.45
N GLN A 34 9.44 -4.30 0.82
CA GLN A 34 10.32 -5.48 0.90
C GLN A 34 11.70 -5.21 0.28
N ALA A 35 11.77 -4.41 -0.79
CA ALA A 35 13.04 -4.01 -1.40
C ALA A 35 13.84 -3.06 -0.49
N ALA A 36 13.17 -2.17 0.24
CA ALA A 36 13.81 -1.24 1.18
C ALA A 36 14.30 -1.93 2.48
N LYS A 37 13.82 -3.15 2.78
CA LYS A 37 14.18 -3.96 3.96
C LYS A 37 14.13 -3.16 5.29
N PRO A 38 13.09 -2.36 5.57
CA PRO A 38 13.04 -1.50 6.76
C PRO A 38 13.08 -2.29 8.08
N TRP A 39 12.69 -3.57 8.05
CA TRP A 39 12.62 -4.44 9.23
C TRP A 39 13.80 -5.41 9.34
N GLY A 40 14.70 -5.46 8.37
CA GLY A 40 15.76 -6.47 8.30
C GLY A 40 15.22 -7.90 8.45
N THR A 41 15.70 -8.62 9.46
CA THR A 41 15.28 -9.99 9.81
C THR A 41 14.25 -10.04 10.95
N ASN A 42 13.78 -8.89 11.44
CA ASN A 42 12.95 -8.82 12.66
C ASN A 42 11.46 -9.02 12.39
N ALA A 43 11.02 -8.97 11.13
CA ALA A 43 9.62 -9.15 10.78
C ALA A 43 9.19 -10.62 10.96
N MET A 44 8.21 -10.86 11.83
CA MET A 44 7.65 -12.20 12.12
C MET A 44 6.29 -12.46 11.46
N GLY A 45 5.82 -11.54 10.63
CA GLY A 45 4.48 -11.53 10.05
C GLY A 45 3.56 -10.48 10.67
N SER A 46 2.54 -10.06 9.91
CA SER A 46 1.50 -9.14 10.37
C SER A 46 0.23 -9.93 10.71
N PRO A 47 -0.51 -9.58 11.78
CA PRO A 47 -1.82 -10.16 12.07
C PRO A 47 -2.91 -9.71 11.09
N GLY A 48 -2.71 -8.61 10.35
CA GLY A 48 -3.70 -8.13 9.38
C GLY A 48 -3.53 -6.66 8.99
N ILE A 49 -4.57 -6.14 8.34
CA ILE A 49 -4.75 -4.73 8.00
C ILE A 49 -6.05 -4.29 8.69
N GLU A 50 -5.98 -3.25 9.52
CA GLU A 50 -7.15 -2.73 10.23
C GLU A 50 -8.05 -1.89 9.31
N GLN A 51 -7.43 -0.98 8.55
CA GLN A 51 -8.12 -0.10 7.61
C GLN A 51 -7.35 -0.02 6.29
N LEU A 52 -8.10 0.01 5.19
CA LEU A 52 -7.59 0.24 3.85
C LEU A 52 -8.51 1.23 3.14
N SER A 53 -7.93 2.22 2.47
CA SER A 53 -8.68 3.25 1.73
C SER A 53 -7.97 3.54 0.42
N TRP A 54 -8.76 3.81 -0.62
CA TRP A 54 -8.28 4.19 -1.95
C TRP A 54 -8.66 5.66 -2.16
N ASN A 55 -7.71 6.55 -1.94
CA ASN A 55 -7.95 7.98 -1.95
C ASN A 55 -7.99 8.52 -3.37
N ARG A 56 -7.10 8.03 -4.24
CA ARG A 56 -7.05 8.40 -5.66
C ARG A 56 -6.64 7.21 -6.52
N PRO A 57 -7.20 7.10 -7.74
CA PRO A 57 -6.81 6.03 -8.65
C PRO A 57 -5.40 6.25 -9.22
N VAL A 58 -4.51 5.27 -9.02
CA VAL A 58 -3.21 5.22 -9.71
C VAL A 58 -3.40 4.94 -11.21
N ARG A 59 -2.71 5.70 -12.06
CA ARG A 59 -2.81 5.64 -13.53
C ARG A 59 -1.56 5.06 -14.19
N PRO A 60 -1.68 4.58 -15.44
CA PRO A 60 -0.51 4.27 -16.25
C PRO A 60 0.46 5.46 -16.32
N GLY A 61 1.74 5.21 -16.04
CA GLY A 61 2.78 6.24 -16.03
C GLY A 61 3.04 6.89 -14.67
N ASP A 62 2.16 6.69 -13.68
CA ASP A 62 2.41 7.17 -12.32
C ASP A 62 3.64 6.48 -11.71
N ARG A 63 4.41 7.25 -10.95
CA ARG A 63 5.46 6.73 -10.07
C ARG A 63 4.95 6.83 -8.65
N ILE A 64 5.04 5.74 -7.91
CA ILE A 64 4.62 5.72 -6.51
C ILE A 64 5.80 5.60 -5.57
N HIS A 65 5.66 6.17 -4.38
CA HIS A 65 6.53 5.93 -3.24
C HIS A 65 5.69 5.65 -1.99
N VAL A 66 6.32 5.08 -0.96
CA VAL A 66 5.63 4.66 0.27
C VAL A 66 6.27 5.36 1.46
N VAL A 67 5.45 5.97 2.29
CA VAL A 67 5.82 6.48 3.61
C VAL A 67 5.25 5.52 4.66
N ILE A 68 6.07 5.21 5.67
CA ILE A 68 5.66 4.33 6.77
C ILE A 68 5.88 5.07 8.07
N GLU A 69 4.83 5.21 8.85
CA GLU A 69 4.88 5.78 10.20
C GLU A 69 4.61 4.68 11.24
N ILE A 70 5.43 4.63 12.29
CA ILE A 70 5.22 3.74 13.44
C ILE A 70 4.27 4.47 14.40
N GLN A 71 3.03 4.01 14.46
CA GLN A 71 1.98 4.59 15.31
C GLN A 71 2.12 4.15 16.76
N ALA A 72 2.45 2.89 16.98
CA ALA A 72 2.62 2.33 18.32
C ALA A 72 3.51 1.09 18.29
N VAL A 73 4.15 0.79 19.43
CA VAL A 73 4.87 -0.48 19.66
C VAL A 73 4.42 -1.05 20.99
N GLN A 74 3.91 -2.28 20.96
CA GLN A 74 3.43 -2.99 22.12
C GLN A 74 4.22 -4.28 22.33
N PRO A 75 5.07 -4.38 23.36
CA PRO A 75 5.72 -5.63 23.74
C PRO A 75 4.70 -6.73 24.06
N SER A 76 5.02 -7.98 23.71
CA SER A 76 4.16 -9.11 24.07
C SER A 76 4.21 -9.37 25.57
N ARG A 77 3.03 -9.59 26.17
CA ARG A 77 2.90 -9.94 27.59
C ARG A 77 3.33 -11.39 27.89
N SER A 78 3.28 -12.28 26.89
CA SER A 78 3.54 -13.71 27.05
C SER A 78 4.82 -14.19 26.38
N LYS A 79 5.39 -13.41 25.45
CA LYS A 79 6.60 -13.77 24.68
C LYS A 79 7.62 -12.61 24.75
N PRO A 80 8.59 -12.66 25.68
CA PRO A 80 9.49 -11.53 25.94
C PRO A 80 10.43 -11.18 24.77
N ASP A 81 10.52 -12.03 23.75
CA ASP A 81 11.37 -11.86 22.58
C ASP A 81 10.73 -11.04 21.45
N ARG A 82 9.45 -10.63 21.57
CA ARG A 82 8.71 -9.98 20.48
C ARG A 82 7.62 -9.02 20.95
N GLY A 83 7.08 -8.26 20.00
CA GLY A 83 5.93 -7.38 20.17
C GLY A 83 5.17 -7.18 18.87
N VAL A 84 4.21 -6.25 18.89
CA VAL A 84 3.46 -5.80 17.71
C VAL A 84 3.72 -4.32 17.50
N ALA A 85 4.05 -3.93 16.28
CA ALA A 85 4.11 -2.54 15.87
C ALA A 85 2.88 -2.22 15.00
N SER A 86 2.15 -1.16 15.35
CA SER A 86 1.10 -0.60 14.51
C SER A 86 1.75 0.37 13.54
N LEU A 87 1.54 0.15 12.25
CA LEU A 87 2.19 0.89 11.17
C LEU A 87 1.12 1.53 10.29
N GLN A 88 1.29 2.80 9.98
CA GLN A 88 0.52 3.48 8.94
C GLN A 88 1.34 3.52 7.66
N PHE A 89 0.77 2.97 6.59
CA PHE A 89 1.35 3.01 5.26
C PHE A 89 0.59 4.02 4.43
N GLU A 90 1.31 4.97 3.84
CA GLU A 90 0.76 5.94 2.90
C GLU A 90 1.49 5.82 1.58
N ILE A 91 0.73 5.77 0.48
CA ILE A 91 1.25 5.63 -0.88
C ILE A 91 0.97 6.94 -1.60
N PHE A 92 2.02 7.52 -2.18
CA PHE A 92 1.95 8.81 -2.85
C PHE A 92 2.38 8.67 -4.31
N ASN A 93 1.76 9.43 -5.20
CA ASN A 93 2.22 9.56 -6.59
C ASN A 93 3.38 10.59 -6.71
N GLN A 94 3.83 10.85 -7.94
CA GLN A 94 4.90 11.82 -8.24
C GLN A 94 4.57 13.28 -7.91
N ALA A 95 3.31 13.59 -7.60
CA ALA A 95 2.83 14.92 -7.23
C ALA A 95 2.55 15.02 -5.71
N ASP A 96 3.02 14.05 -4.93
CA ASP A 96 2.80 13.95 -3.49
C ASP A 96 1.31 13.89 -3.10
N GLU A 97 0.47 13.32 -3.98
CA GLU A 97 -0.92 13.07 -3.67
C GLU A 97 -1.10 11.65 -3.12
N LEU A 98 -1.83 11.52 -2.01
CA LEU A 98 -2.20 10.23 -1.45
C LEU A 98 -3.14 9.49 -2.40
N VAL A 99 -2.74 8.28 -2.80
CA VAL A 99 -3.44 7.39 -3.76
C VAL A 99 -4.05 6.17 -3.10
#